data_AF-A0A371P0A6-F1
#
_entry.id   AF-A0A371P0A6-F1
#
_cell.length_a   1.000
_cell.length_b   1.000
_cell.length_c   1.000
_cell.angle_alpha   90.00
_cell.angle_beta   90.00
_cell.angle_gamma   90.00
#
_symmetry.space_group_name_H-M   'P 1'
#
loop_
_entity.id
_entity.type
_entity.pdbx_description
1 polymer ?
#
loop_
_entity_poly.entity_id
_entity_poly.type
_entity_poly.pdbx_seq_one_letter_code
_entity_poly.pdbx_strand_id
1 'polypeptide(L)' 'MACTFLEIRISKGIELEFIAKRIGIAVDKLDGYEQNTKTMPCSIAVKLCKVYKIASFDQIKF' A
#
# COMPACT_ATOMS: atom_id res chain seq x y z
N MET A 1 -14.64 1.33 8.93
CA MET A 1 -13.83 0.10 8.97
C MET A 1 -12.49 0.47 8.35
N ALA A 2 -11.41 0.48 9.13
CA ALA A 2 -10.09 0.85 8.64
C ALA A 2 -9.37 -0.43 8.16
N CYS A 3 -8.75 -0.38 6.98
CA CYS A 3 -8.06 -1.51 6.36
C CYS A 3 -6.58 -1.17 6.15
N THR A 4 -5.71 -2.18 6.17
CA THR A 4 -4.30 -2.05 5.81
C THR A 4 -4.12 -2.09 4.29
N PHE A 5 -2.96 -1.62 3.80
CA PHE A 5 -2.64 -1.71 2.37
C PHE A 5 -2.61 -3.15 1.85
N LEU A 6 -2.16 -4.10 2.68
CA LEU A 6 -2.18 -5.53 2.40
C LEU A 6 -3.60 -6.04 2.13
N GLU A 7 -4.54 -5.75 3.04
CA GLU A 7 -5.94 -6.17 2.92
C GLU A 7 -6.59 -5.57 1.67
N ILE A 8 -6.31 -4.30 1.38
CA ILE A 8 -6.82 -3.62 0.19
C ILE A 8 -6.28 -4.28 -1.09
N ARG A 9 -4.99 -4.63 -1.11
CA ARG A 9 -4.36 -5.31 -2.24
C ARG A 9 -4.97 -6.68 -2.48
N ILE A 10 -5.11 -7.49 -1.43
CA ILE A 10 -5.73 -8.82 -1.48
C ILE A 10 -7.19 -8.71 -1.94
N SER A 11 -7.95 -7.77 -1.38
CA SER A 11 -9.36 -7.55 -1.74
C SER A 11 -9.54 -7.14 -3.20
N LYS A 12 -8.58 -6.40 -3.77
CA LYS A 12 -8.59 -6.00 -5.19
C LYS A 12 -7.94 -7.02 -6.12
N GLY A 13 -7.32 -8.07 -5.60
CA GLY A 13 -6.59 -9.07 -6.40
C GLY A 13 -5.42 -8.49 -7.19
N ILE A 14 -4.75 -7.45 -6.68
CA ILE A 14 -3.65 -6.80 -7.39
C ILE A 14 -2.32 -7.43 -6.96
N GLU A 15 -1.46 -7.72 -7.92
CA GLU A 15 -0.13 -8.25 -7.65
C GLU A 15 0.78 -7.18 -7.04
N LEU A 16 1.59 -7.60 -6.06
CA LEU A 16 2.53 -6.72 -5.36
C LEU A 16 3.54 -6.10 -6.34
N GLU A 17 4.02 -6.88 -7.32
CA GLU A 17 4.96 -6.44 -8.34
C GLU A 17 4.41 -5.30 -9.21
N PHE A 18 3.14 -5.40 -9.59
CA PHE A 18 2.46 -4.36 -10.37
C PHE A 18 2.46 -3.03 -9.62
N ILE A 19 2.20 -3.07 -8.31
CA ILE A 19 2.13 -1.88 -7.47
C ILE A 19 3.51 -1.31 -7.24
N ALA A 20 4.49 -2.15 -6.89
CA ALA A 20 5.88 -1.78 -6.71
C ALA A 20 6.42 -1.06 -7.95
N LYS A 21 6.13 -1.60 -9.15
CA LYS A 21 6.47 -0.97 -10.44
C LYS A 21 5.75 0.37 -10.66
N ARG A 22 4.47 0.48 -10.29
CA ARG A 22 3.68 1.72 -10.44
C ARG A 22 4.16 2.85 -9.52
N ILE A 23 4.60 2.53 -8.31
CA ILE A 23 5.08 3.53 -7.34
C ILE A 23 6.59 3.77 -7.41
N GLY A 24 7.31 2.90 -8.14
CA GLY A 24 8.75 2.98 -8.40
C GLY A 24 9.61 2.54 -7.21
N ILE A 25 9.25 1.44 -6.54
CA ILE A 25 10.06 0.85 -5.46
C ILE A 25 10.30 -0.63 -5.70
N ALA A 26 11.29 -1.20 -5.00
CA ALA A 26 11.55 -2.63 -5.01
C ALA A 26 10.39 -3.40 -4.36
N VAL A 27 10.06 -4.57 -4.92
CA VAL A 27 8.96 -5.44 -4.46
C VAL A 27 9.18 -5.83 -3.00
N ASP A 28 10.41 -6.23 -2.63
CA ASP A 28 10.77 -6.61 -1.26
C ASP A 28 10.56 -5.48 -0.25
N LYS A 29 10.78 -4.22 -0.68
CA LYS A 29 10.51 -3.05 0.17
C LYS A 29 9.02 -2.85 0.36
N LEU A 30 8.23 -3.03 -0.70
CA LEU A 30 6.77 -2.91 -0.60
C LEU A 30 6.19 -4.02 0.29
N ASP A 31 6.68 -5.25 0.16
CA ASP A 31 6.29 -6.37 1.01
C ASP A 31 6.59 -6.07 2.49
N GLY A 32 7.82 -5.61 2.78
CA GLY A 32 8.20 -5.21 4.14
C GLY A 32 7.29 -4.13 4.73
N TYR A 33 6.83 -3.19 3.91
CA TYR A 33 5.87 -2.17 4.36
C TYR A 33 4.45 -2.71 4.56
N GLU A 34 4.00 -3.67 3.75
CA GLU A 34 2.72 -4.33 3.94
C GLU A 34 2.70 -5.19 5.21
N GLN A 35 3.81 -5.86 5.52
CA GLN A 35 3.99 -6.63 6.77
C GLN A 35 4.16 -5.73 8.00
N ASN A 36 4.82 -4.57 7.85
CA ASN A 36 5.09 -3.64 8.95
C ASN A 36 4.78 -2.19 8.56
N THR A 37 3.49 -1.85 8.60
CA THR A 37 2.94 -0.59 8.11
C THR A 37 3.44 0.63 8.87
N LYS A 38 3.90 0.46 10.11
CA LYS A 38 4.53 1.52 10.94
C LYS A 38 5.85 2.04 10.37
N THR A 39 6.54 1.22 9.58
CA THR A 39 7.82 1.60 8.94
C THR A 39 7.62 2.23 7.57
N MET A 40 6.38 2.29 7.08
CA MET A 40 6.06 2.81 5.76
C MET A 40 6.19 4.34 5.72
N PRO A 41 7.03 4.89 4.83
CA PRO A 41 7.10 6.34 4.65
C PRO A 41 5.76 6.90 4.17
N CYS A 42 5.36 8.07 4.69
CA CYS A 42 4.13 8.75 4.25
C CYS A 42 4.08 8.96 2.73
N SER A 43 5.22 9.22 2.09
CA SER A 43 5.31 9.37 0.63
C SER A 43 4.91 8.10 -0.13
N ILE A 44 5.24 6.91 0.40
CA ILE A 44 4.85 5.62 -0.15
C ILE A 44 3.36 5.39 0.08
N ALA A 45 2.88 5.65 1.29
CA ALA A 45 1.46 5.55 1.60
C ALA A 45 0.60 6.43 0.67
N VAL A 46 1.04 7.65 0.34
CA VAL A 46 0.30 8.56 -0.57
C VAL A 46 0.24 7.97 -1.98
N LYS A 47 1.36 7.42 -2.46
CA LYS A 47 1.40 6.76 -3.77
C LYS A 47 0.50 5.53 -3.80
N LEU A 48 0.50 4.72 -2.74
CA LEU A 48 -0.39 3.56 -2.61
C LEU A 48 -1.86 3.98 -2.62
N CYS A 49 -2.25 5.00 -1.84
CA CYS A 49 -3.61 5.53 -1.87
C CYS A 49 -4.04 5.96 -3.28
N LYS A 50 -3.14 6.59 -4.06
CA LYS A 50 -3.41 6.94 -5.46
C LYS A 50 -3.60 5.71 -6.35
N VAL A 51 -2.76 4.69 -6.21
CA VAL A 51 -2.87 3.43 -6.99
C VAL A 51 -4.16 2.69 -6.66
N TYR A 52 -4.49 2.59 -5.37
CA TYR A 52 -5.68 1.90 -4.88
C TYR A 52 -6.98 2.70 -5.03
N LYS A 53 -6.90 3.98 -5.44
CA LYS A 53 -8.01 4.94 -5.52
C LYS A 53 -8.73 5.11 -4.17
N ILE A 54 -7.96 5.27 -3.11
CA ILE A 54 -8.47 5.48 -1.75
C ILE A 54 -8.64 6.97 -1.54
N ALA A 55 -9.86 7.37 -1.14
CA ALA A 55 -10.24 8.78 -1.05
C ALA A 55 -9.65 9.49 0.19
N SER A 56 -9.46 8.77 1.31
CA SER A 56 -8.84 9.34 2.50
C SER A 56 -7.89 8.38 3.21
N PHE A 57 -6.81 8.94 3.75
CA PHE A 57 -5.86 8.26 4.61
C PHE A 57 -6.48 7.73 5.90
N ASP A 58 -7.56 8.33 6.39
CA ASP A 58 -8.28 7.87 7.58
C ASP A 58 -8.88 6.46 7.42
N GLN A 59 -8.96 5.96 6.19
CA GLN A 59 -9.39 4.59 5.89
C GLN A 59 -8.25 3.58 6.02
N ILE A 60 -6.99 4.04 6.15
CA ILE A 60 -5.80 3.20 6.28
C ILE A 60 -5.42 3.02 7.74
N LYS A 61 -5.22 1.76 8.16
CA LYS A 61 -4.63 1.42 9.45
C LYS A 61 -3.11 1.27 9.32
N PHE A 62 -2.34 2.02 10.10
CA PHE A 62 -0.87 1.98 10.18
C PHE A 62 -0.37 1.24 11.42
#